data_AF-A0A4Q0SEJ9-F1
#
_entry.id   AF-A0A4Q0SEJ9-F1
#
_cell.length_a   1.000
_cell.length_b   1.000
_cell.length_c   1.000
_cell.angle_alpha   90.00
_cell.angle_beta   90.00
_cell.angle_gamma   90.00
#
_symmetry.space_group_name_H-M   'P 1'
#
loop_
_entity.id
_entity.type
_entity.pdbx_description
1 polymer ?
#
loop_
_entity_poly.entity_id
_entity_poly.type
_entity_poly.pdbx_seq_one_letter_code
_entity_poly.pdbx_strand_id
1 'polypeptide(L)' 'MTKAILSDIPRQNPCAQCGAPIPQPDWIEPGEGCVRYLWTCHACNYRFEAVAIYDEVAVEHPPLAA' A
#
# COMPACT_ATOMS: atom_id res chain seq x y z
N MET A 1 8.74 -2.26 15.70
CA MET A 1 7.62 -1.43 15.23
C MET A 1 6.73 -2.28 14.33
N THR A 2 5.80 -3.07 14.90
CA THR A 2 5.11 -4.14 14.13
C THR A 2 3.58 -4.10 14.23
N LYS A 3 3.02 -3.22 15.06
CA LYS A 3 1.58 -3.24 15.38
C LYS A 3 0.72 -2.36 14.47
N ALA A 4 1.27 -1.29 13.90
CA ALA A 4 0.51 -0.32 13.10
C ALA A 4 0.19 -0.83 11.67
N ILE A 5 1.10 -1.61 11.08
CA ILE A 5 0.98 -2.10 9.69
C ILE A 5 -0.20 -3.08 9.44
N LEU A 6 -0.66 -3.82 10.44
CA LEU A 6 -1.79 -4.74 10.26
C LEU A 6 -3.17 -4.06 10.33
N SER A 7 -3.27 -2.89 10.98
CA SER A 7 -4.57 -2.24 11.21
C SER A 7 -5.04 -1.40 10.02
N ASP A 8 -4.13 -1.10 9.08
CA ASP A 8 -4.33 -0.18 7.94
C ASP A 8 -4.16 -0.89 6.57
N ILE A 9 -4.31 -2.22 6.53
CA ILE A 9 -4.26 -2.92 5.24
C ILE A 9 -5.55 -2.60 4.47
N PRO A 10 -5.46 -2.00 3.26
CA PRO A 10 -6.64 -1.72 2.44
C PRO A 10 -7.38 -3.02 2.14
N ARG A 11 -8.71 -2.94 2.13
CA ARG A 11 -9.62 -4.06 1.85
C ARG A 11 -10.65 -3.64 0.81
N GLN A 12 -11.18 -4.62 0.09
CA GLN A 12 -12.20 -4.40 -0.94
C GLN A 12 -11.72 -3.48 -2.07
N ASN A 13 -10.44 -3.57 -2.45
CA ASN A 13 -9.93 -2.83 -3.60
C ASN A 13 -10.65 -3.33 -4.88
N PRO A 14 -11.33 -2.46 -5.63
CA PRO A 14 -11.98 -2.87 -6.87
C PRO A 14 -10.94 -3.36 -7.88
N CYS A 15 -11.20 -4.51 -8.50
CA CYS A 15 -10.35 -4.99 -9.58
C CYS A 15 -10.29 -3.97 -10.72
N ALA A 16 -9.09 -3.59 -11.13
CA ALA A 16 -8.88 -2.65 -12.22
C ALA A 16 -9.42 -3.10 -13.59
N GLN A 17 -9.72 -4.40 -13.76
CA GLN A 17 -10.28 -4.94 -15.00
C GLN A 17 -11.80 -5.19 -14.94
N CYS A 18 -12.31 -5.82 -13.88
CA CYS A 18 -13.72 -6.24 -13.80
C CYS A 18 -14.51 -5.54 -12.69
N GLY A 19 -13.89 -4.71 -11.86
CA GLY A 19 -14.53 -4.01 -10.74
C GLY A 19 -14.89 -4.89 -9.55
N ALA A 20 -14.78 -6.22 -9.63
CA ALA A 20 -15.07 -7.11 -8.51
C ALA A 20 -14.18 -6.77 -7.30
N PRO A 21 -14.74 -6.72 -6.08
CA PRO A 21 -13.96 -6.37 -4.90
C PRO A 21 -12.98 -7.50 -4.53
N ILE A 22 -11.74 -7.12 -4.21
CA ILE A 22 -10.70 -8.05 -3.76
C ILE A 22 -10.51 -7.89 -2.25
N PRO A 23 -10.65 -8.96 -1.44
CA PRO A 23 -10.73 -8.84 0.01
C PRO A 23 -9.44 -8.34 0.66
N GLN A 24 -8.27 -8.70 0.10
CA GLN A 24 -6.95 -8.36 0.62
C GLN A 24 -5.89 -8.45 -0.50
N PRO A 25 -4.74 -7.77 -0.36
CA PRO A 25 -3.61 -7.93 -1.27
C PRO A 25 -2.90 -9.27 -1.06
N ASP A 26 -2.23 -9.77 -2.10
CA ASP A 26 -1.32 -10.92 -2.02
C ASP A 26 0.00 -10.55 -1.36
N TRP A 27 0.44 -9.31 -1.54
CA TRP A 27 1.72 -8.82 -1.03
C TRP A 27 1.66 -7.32 -0.75
N ILE A 28 2.45 -6.90 0.24
CA ILE A 28 2.56 -5.52 0.71
C ILE A 28 4.04 -5.20 0.85
N GLU A 29 4.47 -4.12 0.22
CA GLU A 29 5.85 -3.61 0.30
C GLU A 29 5.83 -2.15 0.76
N PRO A 30 6.22 -1.88 2.02
CA PRO A 30 6.47 -0.52 2.48
C PRO A 30 7.69 0.08 1.78
N GLY A 31 7.55 1.32 1.30
CA GLY A 31 8.64 2.13 0.74
C GLY A 31 8.70 3.50 1.42
N GLU A 32 9.66 4.31 1.00
CA GLU A 32 9.76 5.71 1.42
C GLU A 32 8.67 6.52 0.71
N GLY A 33 7.84 7.23 1.48
CA GLY A 33 6.71 8.01 0.96
C GLY A 33 5.57 7.20 0.33
N CYS A 34 5.64 5.87 0.28
CA CYS A 34 4.60 5.05 -0.33
C CYS A 34 4.51 3.62 0.22
N VAL A 35 3.40 2.94 -0.07
CA VAL A 35 3.24 1.49 0.13
C VAL A 35 2.70 0.89 -1.15
N ARG A 36 3.35 -0.17 -1.64
CA ARG A 36 2.95 -0.92 -2.84
C ARG A 36 2.17 -2.16 -2.42
N TYR A 37 1.11 -2.46 -3.16
CA TYR A 37 0.22 -3.58 -2.91
C TYR A 37 0.04 -4.39 -4.18
N LEU A 38 0.30 -5.70 -4.12
CA LEU A 38 -0.01 -6.62 -5.22
C LEU A 38 -1.40 -7.23 -4.98
N TRP A 39 -2.26 -7.20 -5.99
CA TRP A 39 -3.62 -7.72 -5.92
C TRP A 39 -3.86 -8.75 -7.03
N THR A 40 -4.47 -9.89 -6.69
CA THR A 40 -5.00 -10.85 -7.66
C THR A 40 -6.52 -10.92 -7.53
N CYS A 41 -7.23 -10.64 -8.62
CA CYS A 41 -8.67 -10.81 -8.67
C CYS A 41 -9.03 -12.27 -8.94
N HIS A 42 -9.70 -12.94 -8.00
CA HIS A 42 -10.16 -14.31 -8.21
C HIS A 42 -11.35 -14.44 -9.18
N ALA A 43 -12.03 -13.34 -9.53
CA ALA A 43 -13.15 -13.36 -10.47
C ALA A 43 -12.70 -13.38 -11.94
N CYS A 44 -11.65 -12.62 -12.29
CA CYS A 44 -11.15 -12.55 -13.67
C CYS A 44 -9.67 -12.96 -13.83
N ASN A 45 -9.03 -13.41 -12.74
CA ASN A 45 -7.62 -13.80 -12.66
C ASN A 45 -6.62 -12.68 -13.05
N TYR A 46 -7.06 -11.43 -13.01
CA TYR A 46 -6.20 -10.28 -13.30
C TYR A 46 -5.34 -9.93 -12.09
N ARG A 47 -4.04 -9.70 -12.33
CA ARG A 47 -3.08 -9.27 -11.31
C ARG A 47 -2.58 -7.87 -11.61
N PHE A 48 -2.57 -7.01 -10.60
CA PHE A 48 -2.13 -5.61 -10.73
C PHE A 48 -1.53 -5.07 -9.43
N GLU A 49 -0.80 -3.97 -9.57
CA GLU A 49 -0.23 -3.22 -8.45
C GLU A 49 -1.04 -1.94 -8.19
N ALA A 50 -1.23 -1.62 -6.91
CA ALA A 50 -1.72 -0.32 -6.46
C ALA A 50 -0.70 0.29 -5.49
N VAL A 51 -0.51 1.61 -5.57
CA VAL A 51 0.44 2.34 -4.73
C VAL A 51 -0.31 3.40 -3.93
N ALA A 52 -0.22 3.33 -2.61
CA ALA A 52 -0.64 4.41 -1.73
C ALA A 52 0.56 5.33 -1.52
N ILE A 53 0.40 6.64 -1.77
CA ILE A 53 1.43 7.66 -1.56
C ILE A 53 1.02 8.47 -0.33
N TYR A 54 1.97 8.73 0.56
CA TYR A 54 1.78 9.58 1.73
C TYR A 54 2.75 10.74 1.64
N ASP A 55 2.34 11.93 2.07
CA ASP A 55 3.28 13.04 2.21
C ASP A 55 4.36 12.63 3.23
N GLU A 56 5.62 12.78 2.84
CA GLU A 56 6.72 12.70 3.79
C GLU A 56 6.49 13.81 4.82
N VAL A 57 6.24 13.42 6.07
CA VAL A 57 6.35 14.39 7.17
C VAL A 57 7.81 14.79 7.16
N ALA A 58 8.11 15.98 6.64
CA ALA A 58 9.46 16.52 6.60
C ALA A 58 10.05 16.33 8.00
N VAL A 59 10.97 15.37 8.14
CA VAL A 59 11.74 15.22 9.35
C VAL A 59 12.61 16.46 9.36
N GLU A 60 12.21 17.48 10.13
CA GLU A 60 13.07 18.62 10.37
C GLU A 60 14.33 18.06 11.03
N HIS A 61 15.39 17.91 10.24
CA HIS A 61 16.72 17.63 10.77
C HIS A 61 17.22 18.95 11.34
N PRO A 62 17.22 19.16 12.68
CA PRO A 62 17.91 20.32 13.22
C PRO A 62 19.36 20.28 12.73
N PRO A 63 19.94 21.43 12.34
CA PRO A 63 21.25 21.46 11.72
C PRO A 63 22.25 20.76 12.65
N LEU A 64 22.97 19.78 12.10
CA LEU A 64 24.11 19.17 12.77
C LEU A 64 25.16 20.27 12.90
N ALA A 65 25.22 20.90 14.07
CA ALA A 65 26.19 21.94 14.36
C ALA A 65 27.62 21.39 14.17
N ALA A 66 28.46 22.17 13.48
CA ALA A 66 29.86 21.90 13.18
C ALA A 66 30.79 22.19 14.37
#